data_AF-A0A5C8MNJ3-F1
#
_entry.id   AF-A0A5C8MNJ3-F1
#
_cell.length_a   1.000
_cell.length_b   1.000
_cell.length_c   1.000
_cell.angle_alpha   90.00
_cell.angle_beta   90.00
_cell.angle_gamma   90.00
#
_symmetry.space_group_name_H-M   'P 1'
#
loop_
_entity.id
_entity.type
_entity.pdbx_description
1 polymer ?
#
loop_
_entity_poly.entity_id
_entity_poly.type
_entity_poly.pdbx_seq_one_letter_code
_entity_poly.pdbx_strand_id
1 'polypeptide(L)' 'MALPPSGLAREDVELVHIETKHVTLVIKGKPYHEQYKGLQQYRKLDFHESMEFFVKGEDIFEVKIFDIDQQRLVE' A
#
# COMPACT_ATOMS: atom_id res chain seq x y z
N MET A 1 10.17 -10.13 21.62
CA MET A 1 11.03 -9.47 20.62
C MET A 1 10.27 -8.27 20.09
N ALA A 2 10.86 -7.07 20.09
CA ALA A 2 10.22 -5.90 19.50
C ALA A 2 10.17 -6.07 17.97
N LEU A 3 9.03 -5.80 17.36
CA LEU A 3 8.94 -5.73 15.90
C LEU A 3 9.81 -4.57 15.42
N PRO A 4 10.51 -4.71 14.27
CA PRO A 4 11.19 -3.58 13.66
C PRO A 4 10.16 -2.46 13.38
N PRO A 5 10.58 -1.18 13.46
CA PRO A 5 9.68 -0.09 13.09
C PRO A 5 9.21 -0.29 11.64
N SER A 6 7.94 0.05 11.37
CA SER A 6 7.35 0.00 10.03
C SER A 6 8.22 0.77 9.03
N GLY A 7 8.56 0.15 7.89
CA GLY A 7 9.42 0.70 6.85
C GLY A 7 10.89 0.25 6.91
N LEU A 8 11.31 -0.51 7.93
CA LEU A 8 12.68 -1.04 8.08
C LEU A 8 12.79 -2.53 7.70
N ALA A 9 11.67 -3.21 7.43
CA ALA A 9 11.73 -4.59 6.96
C ALA A 9 12.06 -4.62 5.46
N ARG A 10 12.88 -5.60 5.05
CA ARG A 10 13.27 -5.83 3.64
C ARG A 10 12.09 -5.98 2.67
N GLU A 11 10.91 -6.30 3.19
CA GLU A 11 9.69 -6.57 2.42
C GLU A 11 8.73 -5.38 2.40
N ASP A 12 9.07 -4.26 3.07
CA ASP A 12 8.22 -3.09 3.13
C ASP A 12 8.30 -2.30 1.82
N VAL A 13 7.14 -1.90 1.31
CA VAL A 13 6.97 -1.06 0.13
C VAL A 13 6.25 0.23 0.51
N GLU A 14 6.24 1.21 -0.38
CA GLU A 14 5.34 2.35 -0.26
C GLU A 14 3.93 1.89 -0.62
N LEU A 15 3.04 1.88 0.38
CA LEU A 15 1.66 1.47 0.23
C LEU A 15 0.78 2.63 -0.24
N VAL A 16 1.08 3.83 0.26
CA VAL A 16 0.39 5.07 -0.07
C VAL A 16 1.43 6.18 -0.17
N HIS A 17 1.32 6.97 -1.23
CA HIS A 17 2.08 8.20 -1.43
C HIS A 17 1.08 9.32 -1.73
N ILE A 18 1.05 10.36 -0.91
CA ILE A 18 0.21 11.54 -1.14
C ILE A 18 1.12 12.76 -1.09
N GLU A 19 1.15 13.51 -2.20
CA GLU A 19 1.87 14.77 -2.29
C GLU A 19 0.87 15.92 -2.31
N THR A 20 1.10 16.89 -1.44
CA THR A 20 0.37 18.16 -1.39
C THR A 20 1.37 19.31 -1.41
N LYS A 21 0.88 20.54 -1.56
CA LYS A 21 1.71 21.75 -1.49
C LYS A 21 2.60 21.88 -0.25
N HIS A 22 2.14 21.40 0.90
CA HIS A 22 2.80 21.64 2.19
C HIS A 22 3.37 20.38 2.84
N VAL A 23 2.83 19.22 2.49
CA VAL A 23 3.22 17.96 3.11
C VAL A 23 3.21 16.81 2.10
N THR A 24 4.19 15.93 2.24
CA THR A 24 4.20 14.62 1.61
C THR A 24 3.93 13.58 2.70
N LEU A 25 2.89 12.77 2.50
CA LEU A 25 2.57 11.64 3.38
C LEU A 25 2.94 10.35 2.66
N VAL A 26 3.79 9.54 3.29
CA VAL A 26 4.18 8.22 2.79
C VAL A 26 3.89 7.18 3.86
N ILE A 27 3.10 6.17 3.53
CA ILE A 27 2.84 5.02 4.39
C ILE A 27 3.64 3.83 3.85
N LYS A 28 4.54 3.28 4.67
CA LYS A 28 5.35 2.10 4.33
C LYS A 28 4.95 0.88 5.13
N GLY A 29 4.98 -0.28 4.50
CA GLY A 29 4.73 -1.56 5.16
C GLY A 29 4.67 -2.73 4.19
N LYS A 30 4.39 -3.92 4.71
CA LYS A 30 4.22 -5.12 3.90
C LYS A 30 2.92 -5.01 3.08
N PRO A 31 2.93 -5.35 1.78
CA PRO A 31 1.73 -5.33 0.94
C PRO A 31 0.77 -6.51 1.19
N TYR A 32 1.07 -7.33 2.20
CA TYR A 32 0.25 -8.46 2.63
C TYR A 32 0.45 -8.71 4.12
N HIS A 33 -0.59 -9.23 4.78
CA HIS A 33 -0.47 -9.74 6.14
C HIS A 33 0.13 -11.16 6.12
N GLU A 34 1.04 -11.48 7.04
CA GLU A 34 1.78 -12.76 7.06
C GLU A 34 0.85 -13.98 7.11
N GLN A 35 -0.21 -13.91 7.89
CA GLN A 35 -1.26 -14.94 7.98
C GLN A 35 -1.91 -15.31 6.64
N TYR A 36 -1.85 -14.42 5.64
CA TYR A 36 -2.44 -14.64 4.31
C TYR A 36 -1.40 -14.96 3.24
N LYS A 37 -0.12 -15.17 3.62
CA LYS A 37 0.95 -15.51 2.66
C LYS A 37 0.65 -16.79 1.88
N GLY A 38 0.07 -17.80 2.53
CA GLY A 38 -0.38 -19.04 1.88
C GLY A 38 -1.59 -18.86 0.95
N LEU A 39 -2.37 -17.78 1.13
CA LEU A 39 -3.53 -17.46 0.30
C LEU A 39 -3.17 -16.64 -0.94
N GLN A 40 -1.93 -16.16 -1.08
CA GLN A 40 -1.49 -15.41 -2.26
C GLN A 40 -1.72 -16.17 -3.57
N GLN A 41 -1.58 -17.50 -3.54
CA GLN A 41 -1.82 -18.37 -4.70
C GLN A 41 -3.29 -18.40 -5.13
N TYR A 42 -4.21 -18.15 -4.20
CA TYR A 42 -5.64 -18.12 -4.46
C TYR A 42 -6.10 -16.80 -5.10
N ARG A 43 -5.26 -15.75 -5.15
CA ARG A 43 -5.59 -14.46 -5.80
C ARG A 43 -6.02 -14.59 -7.26
N LYS A 44 -5.53 -15.61 -7.95
CA LYS A 44 -5.89 -15.91 -9.36
C LYS A 44 -7.24 -16.60 -9.52
N LEU A 45 -7.85 -17.05 -8.42
CA LEU A 45 -9.08 -17.84 -8.38
C LEU A 45 -10.30 -16.99 -8.02
N ASP A 46 -10.27 -15.71 -8.37
CA ASP A 46 -11.41 -14.78 -8.33
C ASP A 46 -11.52 -13.97 -7.02
N PHE A 47 -11.11 -12.70 -7.09
CA PHE A 47 -11.36 -11.69 -6.05
C PHE A 47 -12.16 -10.55 -6.70
N HIS A 48 -13.47 -10.54 -6.44
CA HIS A 48 -14.40 -9.53 -6.96
C HIS A 48 -14.57 -8.32 -6.03
N GLU A 49 -13.89 -8.29 -4.88
CA GLU A 49 -13.97 -7.16 -3.94
C GLU A 49 -12.80 -6.20 -4.17
N SER A 50 -13.09 -5.08 -4.81
CA SER A 50 -12.18 -3.93 -4.84
C SER A 50 -12.18 -3.24 -3.49
N MET A 51 -11.00 -3.03 -2.90
CA MET A 51 -10.85 -2.11 -1.78
C MET A 51 -10.77 -0.67 -2.30
N GLU A 52 -11.59 0.20 -1.73
CA GLU A 52 -11.56 1.63 -2.07
C GLU A 52 -10.64 2.38 -1.09
N PHE A 53 -9.90 3.34 -1.63
CA PHE A 53 -9.10 4.27 -0.86
C PHE A 53 -9.44 5.67 -1.33
N PHE A 54 -9.61 6.58 -0.37
CA PHE A 54 -10.05 7.93 -0.66
C PHE A 54 -9.21 8.96 0.09
N VAL A 55 -8.86 10.04 -0.61
CA VAL A 55 -8.11 11.18 -0.07
C VAL A 55 -8.97 12.42 -0.25
N LYS A 56 -9.11 13.20 0.83
CA LYS A 56 -9.79 14.49 0.80
C LYS A 56 -8.91 15.56 1.40
N GLY A 57 -8.76 16.67 0.70
CA GLY A 57 -7.94 17.80 1.10
C GLY A 57 -7.88 18.87 0.01
N GLU A 58 -7.05 19.87 0.23
CA GLU A 58 -6.77 20.96 -0.72
C GLU A 58 -5.34 20.82 -1.25
N ASP A 59 -5.08 21.42 -2.42
CA ASP A 59 -3.74 21.45 -3.05
C ASP A 59 -3.05 20.06 -3.15
N ILE A 60 -3.81 19.02 -3.51
CA ILE A 60 -3.29 17.67 -3.76
C ILE A 60 -2.69 17.62 -5.16
N PHE A 61 -1.40 17.28 -5.24
CA PHE A 61 -0.69 17.12 -6.51
C PHE A 61 -0.66 15.68 -6.98
N GLU A 62 -0.53 14.74 -6.04
CA GLU A 62 -0.38 13.33 -6.37
C GLU A 62 -1.00 12.45 -5.29
N VAL A 63 -1.68 11.39 -5.72
CA VAL A 63 -2.09 10.27 -4.88
C VAL A 63 -1.68 9.01 -5.62
N LYS A 64 -0.89 8.16 -4.96
CA LYS A 64 -0.55 6.83 -5.47
C LYS A 64 -0.77 5.78 -4.42
N ILE A 65 -1.23 4.62 -4.86
CA ILE A 65 -1.52 3.45 -4.02
C ILE A 65 -0.76 2.26 -4.59
N PHE A 66 -0.28 1.39 -3.72
CA PHE A 66 0.36 0.16 -4.15
C PHE A 66 -0.68 -0.83 -4.70
N ASP A 67 -0.59 -1.11 -5.99
CA ASP A 67 -1.37 -2.14 -6.65
C ASP A 67 -0.67 -3.50 -6.46
N ILE A 68 -1.36 -4.43 -5.78
CA ILE A 68 -0.82 -5.76 -5.46
C ILE A 68 -0.79 -6.67 -6.69
N ASP A 69 -1.53 -6.38 -7.75
CA ASP A 69 -1.47 -7.12 -9.02
C ASP A 69 -0.31 -6.64 -9.89
N GLN A 70 -0.09 -5.32 -9.93
CA GLN A 70 1.01 -4.70 -10.70
C GLN A 70 2.33 -4.61 -9.92
N GLN A 71 2.30 -4.86 -8.61
CA GLN A 71 3.45 -4.79 -7.69
C GLN A 71 4.16 -3.42 -7.75
N ARG A 72 3.41 -2.33 -7.89
CA ARG A 72 3.93 -0.96 -7.99
C ARG A 72 2.90 0.07 -7.52
N LEU A 73 3.37 1.27 -7.22
CA LEU A 73 2.52 2.44 -7.02
C LEU A 73 1.82 2.82 -8.34
N VAL A 74 0.50 3.03 -8.28
CA VAL A 74 -0.37 3.50 -9.36
C VAL A 74 -1.23 4.66 -8.88
N GLU A 75 -1.73 5.49 -9.80
CA GLU A 75 -2.66 6.59 -9.51
C GLU A 75 -4.08 6.10 -9.20
#